data_AF-G9KTH7-F1
#
_entry.id   AF-G9KTH7-F1
#
_cell.length_a   1.000
_cell.length_b   1.000
_cell.length_c   1.000
_cell.angle_alpha   90.00
_cell.angle_beta   90.00
_cell.angle_gamma   90.00
#
_symmetry.space_group_name_H-M   'P 1'
#
loop_
_entity.id
_entity.type
_entity.pdbx_description
1 polymer ?
#
loop_
_entity_poly.entity_id
_entity_poly.type
_entity_poly.pdbx_seq_one_letter_code
_entity_poly.pdbx_strand_id
1 'polypeptide(L)' 'ATCGGDINKDAGQIQSPNYPDDYRPSKECVWRITVSEGFHVGLTFQAFEIERHDSCAYDYLEIRDGPTEDSAL' A
#
# COMPACT_ATOMS: atom_id res chain seq x y z
N ALA A 1 11.79 -0.71 -4.70
CA ALA A 1 10.73 -1.74 -4.69
C ALA A 1 9.97 -1.77 -6.01
N THR A 2 9.32 -2.88 -6.34
CA THR A 2 8.37 -2.97 -7.47
C THR A 2 7.08 -2.25 -7.12
N CYS A 3 6.49 -1.55 -8.09
CA CYS A 3 5.19 -0.88 -7.94
C CYS A 3 4.06 -1.92 -8.04
N GLY A 4 3.51 -2.32 -6.90
CA GLY A 4 2.41 -3.28 -6.81
C GLY A 4 2.79 -4.76 -6.88
N GLY A 5 1.75 -5.60 -6.86
CA GLY A 5 1.83 -7.07 -6.98
C GLY A 5 1.07 -7.83 -5.90
N ASP A 6 0.93 -9.14 -6.09
CA ASP A 6 0.29 -10.03 -5.11
C ASP A 6 1.31 -10.54 -4.07
N ILE A 7 0.97 -10.40 -2.80
CA ILE A 7 1.78 -10.78 -1.66
C ILE A 7 1.06 -11.90 -0.91
N ASN A 8 1.48 -13.12 -1.14
CA ASN A 8 0.93 -14.32 -0.49
C ASN A 8 1.88 -14.78 0.63
N LYS A 9 1.92 -14.03 1.73
CA LYS A 9 2.84 -14.25 2.87
C LYS A 9 2.22 -13.77 4.17
N ASP A 10 2.48 -14.46 5.27
CA ASP A 10 1.98 -14.09 6.60
C ASP A 10 2.72 -12.88 7.22
N ALA A 11 3.89 -12.53 6.68
CA ALA A 11 4.67 -11.36 7.08
C ALA A 11 5.55 -10.84 5.94
N GLY A 12 5.86 -9.55 5.96
CA GLY A 12 6.71 -8.92 4.96
C GLY A 12 6.84 -7.42 5.16
N GLN A 13 7.45 -6.77 4.18
CA GLN A 13 7.59 -5.32 4.13
C GLN A 13 7.22 -4.84 2.72
N ILE A 14 6.51 -3.72 2.66
CA ILE A 14 6.18 -3.00 1.44
C ILE A 14 6.85 -1.65 1.53
N GLN A 15 7.43 -1.20 0.42
CA GLN A 15 8.07 0.11 0.31
C GLN A 15 7.57 0.77 -0.97
N SER A 16 7.45 2.09 -0.96
CA SER A 16 7.20 2.84 -2.18
C SER A 16 8.31 2.60 -3.21
N PRO A 17 8.02 2.70 -4.52
CA PRO A 17 9.08 2.72 -5.52
C PRO A 17 10.10 3.83 -5.20
N ASN A 18 11.38 3.51 -5.34
CA ASN A 18 12.55 4.35 -5.03
C ASN A 18 12.85 4.66 -3.56
N TYR A 19 12.03 4.25 -2.58
CA TYR A 19 12.40 4.39 -1.17
C TYR A 19 13.85 3.89 -0.91
N PRO A 20 14.70 4.67 -0.21
CA PRO A 20 14.37 5.84 0.62
C PRO A 20 14.27 7.19 -0.11
N ASP A 21 14.48 7.25 -1.43
CA ASP A 21 14.31 8.46 -2.23
C ASP A 21 12.83 8.71 -2.58
N ASP A 22 12.53 9.89 -3.10
CA ASP A 22 11.18 10.31 -3.50
C ASP A 22 10.54 9.35 -4.52
N TYR A 23 9.24 9.10 -4.33
CA TYR A 23 8.45 8.38 -5.33
C TYR A 23 8.31 9.23 -6.60
N ARG A 24 8.22 8.56 -7.75
CA ARG A 24 8.01 9.26 -9.04
C ARG A 24 6.52 9.64 -9.19
N PRO A 25 6.22 10.80 -9.79
CA PRO A 25 4.85 11.24 -10.01
C PRO A 25 4.10 10.34 -11.00
N SER A 26 2.77 10.44 -11.01
CA SER A 26 1.87 9.75 -11.94
C SER A 26 2.03 8.23 -11.92
N LYS A 27 2.00 7.65 -10.71
CA LYS A 27 2.05 6.21 -10.48
C LYS A 27 0.86 5.76 -9.63
N GLU A 28 0.28 4.66 -10.08
CA GLU A 28 -0.71 3.90 -9.31
C GLU A 28 -0.09 2.54 -9.02
N CYS A 29 0.10 2.24 -7.73
CA CYS A 29 0.67 0.98 -7.29
C CYS A 29 -0.35 0.26 -6.42
N VAL A 30 -0.71 -0.97 -6.81
CA VAL A 30 -1.70 -1.79 -6.10
C VAL A 30 -1.03 -3.04 -5.56
N TRP A 31 -1.08 -3.23 -4.25
CA TRP A 31 -0.63 -4.45 -3.58
C TRP A 31 -1.82 -5.20 -3.03
N ARG A 32 -1.93 -6.50 -3.34
CA ARG A 32 -2.94 -7.39 -2.77
C ARG A 32 -2.27 -8.31 -1.77
N ILE A 33 -2.64 -8.19 -0.49
CA ILE A 33 -2.03 -8.94 0.59
C ILE A 33 -2.96 -10.10 0.97
N THR A 34 -2.43 -11.31 0.93
CA THR A 34 -3.14 -12.52 1.34
C THR A 34 -2.29 -13.25 2.37
N VAL A 35 -2.88 -13.47 3.54
CA VAL A 35 -2.31 -14.24 4.65
C VAL A 35 -3.02 -15.59 4.75
N SER A 36 -2.42 -16.52 5.49
CA SER A 36 -3.02 -17.84 5.73
C SER A 36 -4.40 -17.73 6.38
N GLU A 37 -5.26 -18.73 6.12
CA GLU A 37 -6.59 -18.80 6.71
C GLU A 37 -6.53 -18.76 8.25
N GLY A 38 -7.43 -18.01 8.86
CA GLY A 38 -7.46 -17.79 10.31
C GLY A 38 -6.60 -16.62 10.81
N PHE A 39 -5.84 -15.96 9.92
CA PHE A 39 -5.08 -14.74 10.24
C PHE A 39 -5.76 -13.48 9.68
N HIS A 40 -5.41 -12.34 10.27
CA HIS A 40 -5.79 -11.00 9.78
C HIS A 40 -4.54 -10.21 9.41
N VAL A 41 -4.65 -9.32 8.42
CA VAL A 41 -3.56 -8.43 8.04
C VAL A 41 -3.44 -7.30 9.06
N GLY A 42 -2.26 -7.14 9.65
CA GLY A 42 -1.89 -5.99 10.46
C GLY A 42 -0.86 -5.13 9.73
N LEU A 43 -1.10 -3.82 9.61
CA LEU A 43 -0.19 -2.88 8.96
C LEU A 43 0.47 -1.96 9.98
N THR A 44 1.74 -1.63 9.77
CA THR A 44 2.49 -0.66 10.57
C THR A 44 3.37 0.17 9.65
N PHE A 45 3.19 1.49 9.69
CA PHE A 45 4.01 2.43 8.94
C PHE A 45 5.26 2.78 9.73
N GLN A 46 6.42 2.35 9.23
CA GLN A 46 7.72 2.72 9.81
C GLN A 46 8.18 4.11 9.36
N ALA A 47 7.83 4.47 8.13
CA ALA A 47 8.01 5.80 7.55
C ALA A 47 6.82 6.07 6.62
N PHE A 48 6.34 7.31 6.60
CA PHE A 48 5.24 7.73 5.74
C PHE A 48 5.36 9.21 5.41
N GLU A 49 5.56 9.51 4.13
CA GLU A 49 5.64 10.86 3.59
C GLU A 49 5.02 10.85 2.19
N ILE A 50 4.05 11.73 1.96
CA ILE A 50 3.33 11.94 0.70
C ILE A 50 3.06 13.43 0.52
N GLU A 51 2.75 13.87 -0.70
CA GLU A 51 2.38 15.24 -0.99
C GLU A 51 1.15 15.67 -0.16
N ARG A 52 1.31 16.70 0.66
CA ARG A 52 0.25 17.16 1.55
C ARG A 52 -0.84 17.89 0.76
N HIS A 53 -2.07 17.39 0.89
CA HIS A 53 -3.29 18.11 0.53
C HIS A 53 -4.37 17.82 1.58
N ASP A 54 -5.22 18.79 1.91
CA ASP A 54 -6.19 18.65 3.01
C ASP A 54 -7.22 17.51 2.78
N SER A 55 -7.45 17.15 1.52
CA SER A 55 -8.28 16.02 1.11
C SER A 55 -7.51 14.90 0.40
N CYS A 56 -6.16 14.92 0.47
CA CYS A 56 -5.28 13.98 -0.25
C CYS A 56 -5.57 13.89 -1.77
N ALA A 57 -5.91 15.03 -2.39
CA ALA A 57 -6.30 15.07 -3.81
C ALA A 57 -5.12 15.01 -4.79
N TYR A 58 -3.89 15.17 -4.29
CA TYR A 58 -2.69 15.05 -5.12
C TYR A 58 -2.17 13.62 -5.06
N ASP A 59 -1.68 13.21 -3.90
CA ASP A 59 -1.24 11.84 -3.63
C ASP A 59 -1.96 11.29 -2.40
N TYR A 60 -2.20 9.98 -2.39
CA TYR A 60 -2.82 9.28 -1.27
C TYR A 60 -2.34 7.83 -1.19
N LEU A 61 -2.49 7.25 -0.01
CA LEU A 61 -2.47 5.81 0.20
C LEU A 61 -3.85 5.38 0.67
N GLU A 62 -4.45 4.43 -0.05
CA GLU A 62 -5.74 3.87 0.26
C GLU A 62 -5.58 2.41 0.72
N ILE A 63 -6.29 2.03 1.77
CA ILE A 63 -6.31 0.67 2.30
C ILE A 63 -7.76 0.21 2.27
N ARG A 64 -8.01 -0.98 1.69
CA ARG A 64 -9.34 -1.58 1.60
C ARG A 64 -9.33 -2.94 2.28
N ASP A 65 -10.36 -3.24 3.06
CA ASP A 65 -10.55 -4.55 3.66
C ASP A 65 -11.29 -5.46 2.68
N GLY A 66 -10.53 -6.13 1.81
CA GLY A 66 -11.05 -7.08 0.85
C GLY A 66 -10.12 -7.33 -0.33
N PRO A 67 -10.53 -8.21 -1.26
CA PRO A 67 -9.66 -8.71 -2.32
C PRO A 67 -9.50 -7.74 -3.51
N THR A 68 -10.33 -6.71 -3.63
CA THR A 68 -10.41 -5.85 -4.82
C THR A 68 -10.44 -4.35 -4.49
N GLU A 69 -10.20 -3.52 -5.50
CA GLU A 69 -10.31 -2.06 -5.43
C GLU A 69 -11.76 -1.59 -5.17
N ASP A 70 -12.76 -2.44 -5.41
CA ASP A 70 -14.16 -2.16 -5.09
C ASP A 70 -14.55 -2.57 -3.67
N SER A 71 -13.61 -3.15 -2.90
CA SER A 71 -13.87 -3.57 -1.52
C SER A 71 -14.13 -2.35 -0.63
N ALA A 72 -14.85 -2.58 0.48
CA ALA A 72 -15.26 -1.51 1.37
C ALA A 72 -14.05 -0.70 1.89
N LEU A 73 -14.24 0.61 1.97
CA LEU A 73 -13.37 1.56 2.66
C LEU A 73 -13.66 1.54 4.17
#